data_AF-A0A9J7BMC9-F1
#
_entry.id   AF-A0A9J7BMC9-F1
#
_cell.length_a   1.000
_cell.length_b   1.000
_cell.length_c   1.000
_cell.angle_alpha   90.00
_cell.angle_beta   90.00
_cell.angle_gamma   90.00
#
_symmetry.space_group_name_H-M   'P 1'
#
loop_
_entity.id
_entity.type
_entity.pdbx_description
1 polymer ?
#
loop_
_entity_poly.entity_id
_entity_poly.type
_entity_poly.pdbx_seq_one_letter_code
_entity_poly.pdbx_strand_id
1 'polypeptide(L)'
;MPVADEITINSAVQRCVNAWREALTRKNCKDPIDPGVWERDYAGKAYRKALPWLSTPDNVDAFIACVAQGLAIGAIDPSHATKLLYAAQVAITSRRARLHAEKEARAQTKVGAPGPSPLGTGEGSHPTTPSPLGKKVGEAAAAAPQVPEGAPPLGTPSSSPRVGDHEPKPAPNGAEAPQAPPTPSQMTSSWINHLGPEIPGNHGPRSVTSAPPPPLPLGTERAAGAVGRTAGA
;
A
#
# COMPACT_ATOMS: atom_id res chain seq x y z
N MET A 1 12.94 -21.50 11.48
CA MET A 1 11.62 -21.86 10.92
C MET A 1 10.74 -20.60 11.02
N PRO A 2 10.71 -19.72 10.01
CA PRO A 2 9.95 -18.47 10.07
C PRO A 2 8.49 -18.76 9.71
N VAL A 3 7.72 -19.25 10.69
CA VAL A 3 6.26 -19.50 10.53
C VAL A 3 5.45 -18.32 11.06
N ALA A 4 6.04 -17.47 11.91
CA ALA A 4 5.37 -16.32 12.50
C ALA A 4 4.95 -15.27 11.46
N ASP A 5 5.74 -15.10 10.41
CA ASP A 5 5.52 -14.07 9.38
C ASP A 5 4.33 -14.42 8.46
N GLU A 6 4.07 -15.70 8.22
CA GLU A 6 2.94 -16.11 7.39
C GLU A 6 1.59 -15.86 8.09
N ILE A 7 1.53 -16.07 9.40
CA ILE A 7 0.31 -15.85 10.19
C ILE A 7 -0.03 -14.35 10.22
N THR A 8 0.97 -13.48 10.33
CA THR A 8 0.76 -12.02 10.34
C THR A 8 0.28 -11.53 8.98
N ILE A 9 0.88 -12.00 7.87
CA ILE A 9 0.46 -11.68 6.50
C ILE A 9 -1.01 -12.09 6.26
N ASN A 10 -1.36 -13.34 6.54
CA ASN A 10 -2.72 -13.85 6.31
C ASN A 10 -3.76 -13.05 7.12
N SER A 11 -3.47 -12.74 8.38
CA SER A 11 -4.37 -11.95 9.23
C SER A 11 -4.58 -10.51 8.71
N ALA A 12 -3.53 -9.88 8.19
CA ALA A 12 -3.59 -8.55 7.59
C ALA A 12 -4.43 -8.54 6.30
N VAL A 13 -4.24 -9.53 5.43
CA VAL A 13 -5.03 -9.69 4.21
C VAL A 13 -6.50 -9.87 4.54
N GLN A 14 -6.83 -10.76 5.49
CA GLN A 14 -8.22 -10.97 5.93
C GLN A 14 -8.84 -9.69 6.49
N ARG A 15 -8.10 -8.91 7.29
CA ARG A 15 -8.58 -7.61 7.78
C ARG A 15 -8.91 -6.64 6.65
N CYS A 16 -8.08 -6.56 5.62
CA CYS A 16 -8.33 -5.68 4.48
C CYS A 16 -9.56 -6.13 3.68
N VAL A 17 -9.66 -7.44 3.41
CA VAL A 17 -10.81 -8.03 2.70
C VAL A 17 -12.11 -7.83 3.47
N ASN A 18 -12.10 -8.02 4.80
CA ASN A 18 -13.27 -7.79 5.64
C ASN A 18 -13.71 -6.32 5.60
N ALA A 19 -12.78 -5.37 5.70
CA ALA A 19 -13.09 -3.95 5.60
C ALA A 19 -13.77 -3.58 4.26
N TRP A 20 -13.36 -4.21 3.16
CA TRP A 20 -14.00 -4.03 1.85
C TRP A 20 -15.41 -4.64 1.78
N ARG A 21 -15.58 -5.89 2.25
CA ARG A 21 -16.90 -6.55 2.31
C ARG A 21 -17.88 -5.80 3.20
N GLU A 22 -17.44 -5.32 4.36
CA GLU A 22 -18.26 -4.51 5.27
C GLU A 22 -18.69 -3.19 4.63
N ALA A 23 -17.81 -2.56 3.85
CA ALA A 23 -18.12 -1.32 3.15
C ALA A 23 -19.15 -1.54 2.03
N LEU A 24 -19.07 -2.66 1.30
CA LEU A 24 -20.08 -3.06 0.31
C LEU A 24 -21.43 -3.36 0.98
N THR A 25 -21.40 -4.10 2.10
CA THR A 25 -22.60 -4.44 2.88
C THR A 25 -23.31 -3.18 3.38
N ARG A 26 -22.55 -2.20 3.90
CA ARG A 26 -23.11 -0.91 4.36
C ARG A 26 -23.78 -0.10 3.27
N LYS A 27 -23.44 -0.32 2.00
CA LYS A 27 -24.05 0.36 0.85
C LYS A 27 -25.26 -0.39 0.28
N ASN A 28 -25.69 -1.49 0.92
CA ASN A 28 -26.76 -2.35 0.42
C ASN A 28 -26.55 -2.72 -1.05
N CYS A 29 -25.32 -3.05 -1.42
CA CYS A 29 -25.02 -3.52 -2.76
C CYS A 29 -25.87 -4.77 -3.03
N LYS A 30 -26.82 -4.66 -3.97
CA LYS A 30 -27.73 -5.76 -4.30
C LYS A 30 -26.97 -6.98 -4.81
N ASP A 31 -25.86 -6.73 -5.50
CA ASP A 31 -24.98 -7.74 -6.05
C ASP A 31 -23.55 -7.55 -5.53
N PRO A 32 -23.04 -8.48 -4.70
CA PRO A 32 -21.65 -8.44 -4.22
C PRO A 32 -20.64 -8.87 -5.29
N ILE A 33 -21.11 -9.49 -6.38
CA ILE A 33 -20.27 -10.02 -7.47
C ILE A 33 -19.84 -8.89 -8.41
N ASP A 34 -20.76 -7.99 -8.76
CA ASP A 34 -20.46 -6.83 -9.61
C ASP A 34 -20.95 -5.54 -8.94
N PRO A 35 -20.24 -5.06 -7.91
CA PRO A 35 -20.54 -3.76 -7.32
C PRO A 35 -20.33 -2.68 -8.38
N GLY A 36 -21.27 -1.74 -8.45
CA GLY A 36 -21.15 -0.57 -9.31
C GLY A 36 -19.88 0.24 -9.02
N VAL A 37 -19.53 1.12 -9.96
CA VAL A 37 -18.29 1.90 -9.91
C VAL A 37 -18.17 2.70 -8.60
N TRP A 38 -19.28 3.26 -8.11
CA TRP A 38 -19.32 4.06 -6.87
C TRP A 38 -19.14 3.21 -5.62
N GLU A 39 -19.71 2.02 -5.60
CA GLU A 39 -19.61 1.04 -4.53
C GLU A 39 -18.18 0.51 -4.43
N ARG A 40 -17.54 0.22 -5.57
CA ARG A 40 -16.13 -0.18 -5.65
C ARG A 40 -15.20 0.92 -5.13
N ASP A 41 -15.38 2.17 -5.53
CA ASP A 41 -14.54 3.26 -5.02
C ASP A 41 -14.71 3.46 -3.50
N TYR A 42 -15.94 3.41 -2.99
CA TYR A 42 -16.22 3.50 -1.56
C TYR A 42 -15.58 2.35 -0.77
N ALA A 43 -15.75 1.11 -1.22
CA ALA A 43 -15.18 -0.05 -0.58
C ALA A 43 -13.65 -0.10 -0.72
N GLY A 44 -13.10 0.36 -1.85
CA GLY A 44 -11.66 0.50 -2.06
C GLY A 44 -11.03 1.53 -1.11
N LYS A 45 -11.74 2.61 -0.77
CA LYS A 45 -11.31 3.54 0.30
C LYS A 45 -11.25 2.85 1.67
N ALA A 46 -12.22 1.99 1.99
CA ALA A 46 -12.19 1.22 3.24
C ALA A 46 -11.04 0.19 3.26
N TYR A 47 -10.82 -0.51 2.15
CA TYR A 47 -9.70 -1.44 1.98
C TYR A 47 -8.35 -0.76 2.21
N ARG A 48 -8.11 0.38 1.54
CA ARG A 48 -6.86 1.14 1.68
C ARG A 48 -6.63 1.67 3.09
N LYS A 49 -7.70 2.01 3.83
CA LYS A 49 -7.59 2.41 5.25
C LYS A 49 -7.25 1.25 6.19
N ALA A 50 -7.51 0.01 5.78
CA ALA A 50 -7.20 -1.18 6.55
C ALA A 50 -5.79 -1.73 6.27
N LEU A 51 -5.07 -1.17 5.28
CA LEU A 51 -3.70 -1.58 4.96
C LEU A 51 -2.76 -1.44 6.17
N PRO A 52 -1.82 -2.38 6.36
CA PRO A 52 -0.80 -2.28 7.40
C PRO A 52 0.08 -1.03 7.26
N TRP A 53 0.68 -0.59 8.37
CA TRP A 53 1.64 0.53 8.36
C TRP A 53 3.05 0.04 8.03
N LEU A 54 3.81 0.77 7.21
CA LEU A 54 5.17 0.40 6.77
C LEU A 54 6.29 0.53 7.85
N SER A 55 5.93 0.51 9.13
CA SER A 55 6.83 0.77 10.26
C SER A 55 7.78 -0.39 10.59
N THR A 56 7.36 -1.63 10.37
CA THR A 56 8.15 -2.86 10.66
C THR A 56 8.37 -3.68 9.37
N PRO A 57 9.41 -4.53 9.28
CA PRO A 57 9.67 -5.32 8.08
C PRO A 57 8.49 -6.24 7.76
N ASP A 58 7.98 -6.95 8.77
CA ASP A 58 6.86 -7.89 8.64
C ASP A 58 5.59 -7.19 8.14
N ASN A 59 5.36 -5.94 8.56
CA ASN A 59 4.23 -5.16 8.07
C ASN A 59 4.40 -4.71 6.61
N VAL A 60 5.64 -4.56 6.12
CA VAL A 60 5.88 -4.23 4.70
C VAL A 60 5.48 -5.43 3.83
N ASP A 61 5.84 -6.65 4.22
CA ASP A 61 5.46 -7.85 3.48
C ASP A 61 3.95 -8.06 3.52
N ALA A 62 3.33 -7.89 4.69
CA ALA A 62 1.87 -7.91 4.83
C ALA A 62 1.19 -6.81 3.99
N PHE A 63 1.77 -5.61 3.92
CA PHE A 63 1.26 -4.52 3.09
C PHE A 63 1.31 -4.87 1.60
N ILE A 64 2.43 -5.42 1.10
CA ILE A 64 2.56 -5.83 -0.30
C ILE A 64 1.55 -6.93 -0.63
N ALA A 65 1.38 -7.93 0.24
CA ALA A 65 0.39 -8.99 0.08
C ALA A 65 -1.04 -8.43 0.01
N CYS A 66 -1.40 -7.48 0.87
CA CYS A 66 -2.69 -6.80 0.80
C CYS A 66 -2.85 -5.99 -0.49
N VAL A 67 -1.82 -5.31 -0.98
CA VAL A 67 -1.92 -4.57 -2.26
C VAL A 67 -2.16 -5.51 -3.43
N ALA A 68 -1.45 -6.64 -3.48
CA ALA A 68 -1.63 -7.66 -4.50
C ALA A 68 -3.05 -8.28 -4.46
N GLN A 69 -3.53 -8.64 -3.27
CA GLN A 69 -4.89 -9.15 -3.11
C GLN A 69 -5.94 -8.09 -3.48
N GLY A 70 -5.70 -6.83 -3.12
CA GLY A 70 -6.57 -5.70 -3.44
C GLY A 70 -6.70 -5.45 -4.94
N LEU A 71 -5.61 -5.61 -5.71
CA LEU A 71 -5.64 -5.62 -7.17
C LEU A 71 -6.48 -6.77 -7.72
N ALA A 72 -6.26 -7.99 -7.20
CA ALA A 72 -6.94 -9.19 -7.69
C ALA A 72 -8.48 -9.12 -7.52
N ILE A 73 -8.96 -8.51 -6.43
CA ILE A 73 -10.41 -8.35 -6.16
C ILE A 73 -10.98 -7.03 -6.71
N GLY A 74 -10.18 -6.21 -7.39
CA GLY A 74 -10.60 -4.90 -7.88
C GLY A 74 -10.89 -3.86 -6.78
N ALA A 75 -10.38 -4.06 -5.56
CA ALA A 75 -10.48 -3.08 -4.47
C ALA A 75 -9.46 -1.94 -4.61
N ILE A 76 -8.37 -2.16 -5.34
CA ILE A 76 -7.35 -1.16 -5.64
C ILE A 76 -7.24 -1.02 -7.16
N ASP A 77 -7.36 0.22 -7.64
CA ASP A 77 -7.11 0.54 -9.04
C ASP A 77 -5.61 0.43 -9.38
N PRO A 78 -5.22 -0.07 -10.57
CA PRO A 78 -3.83 -0.18 -10.99
C PRO A 78 -3.01 1.12 -10.84
N SER A 79 -3.62 2.29 -11.05
CA SER A 79 -2.95 3.59 -10.90
C SER A 79 -2.59 3.91 -9.44
N HIS A 80 -3.35 3.38 -8.48
CA HIS A 80 -3.05 3.50 -7.06
C HIS A 80 -2.06 2.44 -6.58
N ALA A 81 -2.14 1.22 -7.13
CA ALA A 81 -1.26 0.12 -6.72
C ALA A 81 0.22 0.44 -6.96
N THR A 82 0.56 1.04 -8.10
CA THR A 82 1.94 1.46 -8.42
C THR A 82 2.52 2.42 -7.37
N LYS A 83 1.72 3.41 -6.91
CA LYS A 83 2.13 4.36 -5.86
C LYS A 83 2.32 3.68 -4.51
N LEU A 84 1.43 2.74 -4.15
CA LEU A 84 1.52 1.99 -2.90
C LEU A 84 2.76 1.09 -2.88
N LEU A 85 3.03 0.38 -3.98
CA LEU A 85 4.23 -0.46 -4.10
C LEU A 85 5.52 0.37 -4.10
N TYR A 86 5.51 1.56 -4.71
CA TYR A 86 6.64 2.49 -4.61
C TYR A 86 6.90 2.96 -3.17
N ALA A 87 5.84 3.25 -2.40
CA ALA A 87 5.99 3.60 -0.99
C ALA A 87 6.60 2.45 -0.17
N ALA A 88 6.20 1.20 -0.43
CA ALA A 88 6.80 0.02 0.19
C ALA A 88 8.28 -0.12 -0.17
N GLN A 89 8.64 0.11 -1.45
CA GLN A 89 10.04 0.10 -1.89
C GLN A 89 10.87 1.16 -1.15
N VAL A 90 10.37 2.39 -1.01
CA VAL A 90 11.05 3.47 -0.27
C VAL A 90 11.22 3.12 1.21
N ALA A 91 10.23 2.46 1.83
CA ALA A 91 10.34 2.01 3.21
C ALA A 91 11.44 0.95 3.40
N ILE A 92 11.57 0.00 2.46
CA ILE A 92 12.62 -1.02 2.47
C ILE A 92 14.00 -0.38 2.33
N THR A 93 14.18 0.52 1.35
CA THR A 93 15.49 1.14 1.10
C THR A 93 15.92 2.04 2.25
N SER A 94 15.02 2.85 2.80
CA SER A 94 15.26 3.71 3.97
C SER A 94 15.68 2.90 5.20
N ARG A 95 15.00 1.78 5.46
CA ARG A 95 15.35 0.88 6.57
C ARG A 95 16.75 0.30 6.42
N ARG A 96 17.09 -0.19 5.21
CA ARG A 96 18.44 -0.71 4.93
C ARG A 96 19.50 0.36 5.19
N ALA A 97 19.30 1.57 4.69
CA ALA A 97 20.24 2.68 4.91
C ALA A 97 20.48 2.96 6.40
N ARG A 98 19.41 2.95 7.22
CA ARG A 98 19.53 3.14 8.68
C ARG A 98 20.35 2.03 9.35
N LEU A 99 20.08 0.77 9.02
CA LEU A 99 20.81 -0.37 9.57
C LEU A 99 22.31 -0.32 9.21
N HIS A 100 22.64 0.14 8.00
CA HIS A 100 24.02 0.36 7.59
C HIS A 100 24.69 1.47 8.41
N ALA A 101 24.03 2.62 8.58
CA ALA A 101 24.56 3.72 9.38
C ALA A 101 24.76 3.34 10.87
N GLU A 102 23.83 2.59 11.45
CA GLU A 102 23.93 2.09 12.83
C GLU A 102 25.11 1.11 12.99
N LYS A 103 25.36 0.26 11.99
CA LYS A 103 26.50 -0.67 11.99
C LYS A 103 27.83 0.09 11.93
N GLU A 104 27.93 1.13 11.11
CA GLU A 104 29.13 1.97 11.01
C GLU A 104 29.39 2.77 12.29
N ALA A 105 28.35 3.36 12.90
CA ALA A 105 28.45 4.04 14.19
C ALA A 105 28.92 3.09 15.31
N ARG A 106 28.44 1.85 15.31
CA ARG A 106 28.89 0.81 16.26
C ARG A 106 30.34 0.35 16.01
N ALA A 107 30.81 0.40 14.78
CA ALA A 107 32.20 0.08 14.47
C ALA A 107 33.16 1.18 14.96
N GLN A 108 32.79 2.45 14.79
CA GLN A 108 33.60 3.60 15.22
C GLN A 108 33.75 3.70 16.75
N THR A 109 32.67 3.43 17.49
CA THR A 109 32.69 3.42 18.96
C THR A 109 33.57 2.33 19.56
N LYS A 110 33.82 1.22 18.85
CA LYS A 110 34.73 0.17 19.31
C LYS A 110 36.22 0.45 19.11
N VAL A 111 36.57 1.32 18.15
CA VAL A 111 37.97 1.62 17.81
C VAL A 111 38.52 2.81 18.61
N GLY A 112 37.64 3.63 19.19
CA GLY A 112 38.00 4.87 19.88
C GLY A 112 37.86 4.87 21.40
N ALA A 113 38.13 3.75 22.11
CA ALA A 113 38.32 3.80 23.56
C ALA A 113 39.81 4.06 23.89
N PRO A 114 40.28 5.32 24.00
CA PRO A 114 41.49 5.58 24.75
C PRO A 114 41.22 5.18 26.20
N GLY A 115 42.07 4.32 26.75
CA GLY A 115 41.92 3.81 28.11
C GLY A 115 41.71 4.95 29.12
N PRO A 116 40.93 4.71 30.19
CA PRO A 116 40.79 5.69 31.26
C PRO A 116 42.15 5.92 31.91
N SER A 117 42.80 7.03 31.59
CA SER A 117 43.79 7.61 32.50
C SER A 117 43.04 8.01 33.76
N PRO A 118 43.38 7.45 34.93
CA PRO A 118 42.73 7.79 36.17
C PRO A 118 43.22 9.15 36.68
N LEU A 119 42.42 9.75 37.55
CA LEU A 119 42.80 10.78 38.51
C LEU A 119 42.94 12.22 37.98
N GLY A 120 41.86 12.97 38.17
CA GLY A 120 41.84 14.43 38.16
C GLY A 120 40.66 14.93 38.99
N THR A 121 40.85 14.97 40.30
CA THR A 121 39.92 15.59 41.27
C THR A 121 39.75 17.06 40.91
N GLY A 122 38.52 17.47 40.60
CA GLY A 122 38.20 18.84 40.17
C GLY A 122 36.75 19.17 40.45
N GLU A 123 36.47 19.39 41.74
CA GLU A 123 35.26 19.95 42.32
C GLU A 123 34.94 21.31 41.68
N GLY A 124 33.69 21.55 41.25
CA GLY A 124 33.31 22.87 40.77
C GLY A 124 32.03 22.98 39.93
N SER A 125 30.91 23.14 40.63
CA SER A 125 29.82 24.10 40.30
C SER A 125 28.89 23.84 39.10
N HIS A 126 27.62 23.62 39.46
CA HIS A 126 26.38 23.75 38.67
C HIS A 126 26.32 25.06 37.83
N PRO A 127 25.53 25.12 36.73
CA PRO A 127 24.17 25.66 36.86
C PRO A 127 23.08 25.12 35.88
N THR A 128 21.87 25.06 36.44
CA THR A 128 20.59 25.58 35.93
C THR A 128 20.02 25.10 34.58
N THR A 129 18.99 24.26 34.73
CA THR A 129 17.92 23.95 33.77
C THR A 129 17.06 25.18 33.43
N PRO A 130 16.84 25.52 32.15
CA PRO A 130 15.71 26.36 31.76
C PRO A 130 14.50 25.51 31.34
N SER A 131 13.46 25.58 32.16
CA SER A 131 12.10 25.16 31.80
C SER A 131 11.49 26.15 30.79
N PRO A 132 10.88 25.70 29.69
CA PRO A 132 9.99 26.54 28.91
C PRO A 132 8.54 26.37 29.39
N LEU A 133 8.11 27.33 30.21
CA LEU A 133 6.71 27.59 30.55
C LEU A 133 6.22 28.75 29.66
N GLY A 134 5.23 28.51 28.78
CA GLY A 134 4.41 29.62 28.28
C GLY A 134 3.77 29.53 26.89
N LYS A 135 2.43 29.42 26.93
CA LYS A 135 1.43 30.22 26.17
C LYS A 135 1.14 29.91 24.69
N LYS A 136 -0.10 29.43 24.44
CA LYS A 136 -1.23 30.12 23.75
C LYS A 136 -2.27 29.04 23.37
N VAL A 137 -3.43 28.94 24.03
CA VAL A 137 -4.69 29.68 23.75
C VAL A 137 -4.89 30.00 22.27
N GLY A 138 -5.83 29.31 21.64
CA GLY A 138 -6.22 29.50 20.24
C GLY A 138 -7.26 28.48 19.80
N GLU A 139 -8.42 28.50 20.45
CA GLU A 139 -9.67 27.93 19.93
C GLU A 139 -10.08 28.77 18.72
N ALA A 140 -10.08 28.17 17.53
CA ALA A 140 -10.62 28.77 16.32
C ALA A 140 -11.31 27.69 15.48
N ALA A 141 -12.55 28.02 15.16
CA ALA A 141 -13.54 27.19 14.50
C ALA A 141 -13.09 26.61 13.16
N ALA A 142 -13.71 25.48 12.85
CA ALA A 142 -13.90 24.96 11.52
C ALA A 142 -14.34 26.08 10.55
N ALA A 143 -13.48 26.37 9.57
CA ALA A 143 -13.87 27.05 8.35
C ALA A 143 -13.41 26.19 7.17
N ALA A 144 -14.38 25.79 6.35
CA ALA A 144 -14.18 25.02 5.14
C ALA A 144 -13.25 25.77 4.15
N PRO A 145 -12.45 25.06 3.35
CA PRO A 145 -11.75 25.68 2.23
C PRO A 145 -12.77 26.08 1.15
N GLN A 146 -12.96 27.40 1.00
CA GLN A 146 -13.60 27.96 -0.18
C GLN A 146 -12.69 27.74 -1.39
N VAL A 147 -13.27 27.15 -2.42
CA VAL A 147 -12.67 26.97 -3.74
C VAL A 147 -12.69 28.33 -4.44
N PRO A 148 -11.54 28.88 -4.89
CA PRO A 148 -11.57 30.06 -5.75
C PRO A 148 -12.08 29.65 -7.14
N GLU A 149 -13.32 30.06 -7.41
CA GLU A 149 -13.94 30.11 -8.73
C GLU A 149 -13.19 31.16 -9.57
N GLY A 150 -12.38 30.67 -10.51
CA GLY A 150 -11.50 31.51 -11.32
C GLY A 150 -10.91 30.70 -12.48
N ALA A 151 -11.76 30.14 -13.32
CA ALA A 151 -11.36 29.53 -14.58
C ALA A 151 -11.16 30.62 -15.66
N PRO A 152 -9.94 30.81 -16.21
CA PRO A 152 -9.78 31.51 -17.47
C PRO A 152 -10.12 30.59 -18.66
N PRO A 153 -10.62 31.17 -19.78
CA PRO A 153 -11.17 30.42 -20.90
C PRO A 153 -10.11 29.69 -21.72
N LEU A 154 -10.61 28.67 -22.43
CA LEU A 154 -9.90 27.82 -23.38
C LEU A 154 -8.97 28.62 -24.31
N GLY A 155 -7.66 28.39 -24.15
CA GLY A 155 -6.69 28.59 -25.21
C GLY A 155 -6.52 27.29 -25.97
N THR A 156 -6.98 27.24 -27.22
CA THR A 156 -6.67 26.20 -28.18
C THR A 156 -5.27 26.44 -28.79
N PRO A 157 -4.30 25.54 -28.64
CA PRO A 157 -3.21 25.43 -29.61
C PRO A 157 -3.69 24.49 -30.72
N SER A 158 -4.07 25.01 -31.88
CA SER A 158 -3.17 25.49 -32.94
C SER A 158 -2.27 24.38 -33.45
N SER A 159 -2.76 23.77 -34.53
CA SER A 159 -2.07 23.15 -35.66
C SER A 159 -0.55 23.01 -35.59
N SER A 160 -0.08 21.77 -35.79
CA SER A 160 1.05 21.39 -36.66
C SER A 160 1.26 19.86 -36.60
N PRO A 161 2.02 19.25 -37.53
CA PRO A 161 1.86 19.24 -38.98
C PRO A 161 1.76 17.80 -39.52
N ARG A 162 1.43 17.67 -40.81
CA ARG A 162 1.46 16.42 -41.59
C ARG A 162 2.71 15.58 -41.29
N VAL A 163 2.47 14.33 -40.90
CA VAL A 163 3.45 13.24 -40.97
C VAL A 163 3.82 13.06 -42.44
N GLY A 164 5.05 13.37 -42.79
CA GLY A 164 5.64 12.98 -44.06
C GLY A 164 6.07 11.52 -43.96
N ASP A 165 5.60 10.73 -44.92
CA ASP A 165 6.08 9.37 -45.18
C ASP A 165 7.58 9.41 -45.52
N HIS A 166 8.41 9.09 -44.54
CA HIS A 166 9.80 8.72 -44.79
C HIS A 166 9.94 7.21 -44.60
N GLU A 167 9.98 6.52 -45.73
CA GLU A 167 10.38 5.12 -45.85
C GLU A 167 11.82 4.95 -45.32
N PRO A 168 12.04 4.14 -44.26
CA PRO A 168 13.38 3.91 -43.72
C PRO A 168 14.16 2.96 -44.65
N LYS A 169 15.17 3.52 -45.30
CA LYS A 169 16.21 2.78 -46.03
C LYS A 169 16.96 1.85 -45.06
N PRO A 170 17.07 0.54 -45.32
CA PRO A 170 17.83 -0.37 -44.47
C PRO A 170 19.33 -0.09 -44.61
N ALA A 171 19.98 0.24 -43.50
CA ALA A 171 21.43 0.33 -43.40
C ALA A 171 22.02 -1.06 -43.03
N PRO A 172 23.25 -1.36 -43.48
CA PRO A 172 23.85 -2.67 -43.36
C PRO A 172 24.36 -2.97 -41.95
N ASN A 173 24.25 -4.25 -41.60
CA ASN A 173 24.74 -4.87 -40.37
C ASN A 173 26.21 -4.54 -40.07
N GLY A 174 26.50 -4.29 -38.78
CA GLY A 174 27.80 -4.57 -38.20
C GLY A 174 28.54 -3.37 -37.62
N ALA A 175 28.18 -2.98 -36.40
CA ALA A 175 29.10 -2.45 -35.39
C ALA A 175 28.38 -2.35 -34.04
N GLU A 176 28.70 -3.27 -33.13
CA GLU A 176 28.21 -3.28 -31.76
C GLU A 176 28.86 -2.12 -30.99
N ALA A 177 28.06 -1.09 -30.69
CA ALA A 177 28.46 0.04 -29.84
C ALA A 177 28.15 -0.27 -28.36
N PRO A 178 28.95 0.26 -27.41
CA PRO A 178 28.77 -0.01 -25.98
C PRO A 178 27.40 0.45 -25.48
N GLN A 179 26.68 -0.47 -24.83
CA GLN A 179 25.32 -0.27 -24.32
C GLN A 179 25.25 0.93 -23.35
N ALA A 180 24.35 1.87 -23.67
CA ALA A 180 23.95 2.93 -22.76
C ALA A 180 23.22 2.33 -21.53
N PRO A 181 23.30 2.98 -20.35
CA PRO A 181 22.62 2.51 -19.15
C PRO A 181 21.10 2.46 -19.36
N PRO A 182 20.40 1.46 -18.79
CA PRO A 182 18.97 1.28 -18.98
C PRO A 182 18.19 2.47 -18.39
N THR A 183 17.24 2.99 -19.16
CA THR A 183 16.36 4.07 -18.72
C THR A 183 15.34 3.55 -17.69
N PRO A 184 14.86 4.39 -16.74
CA PRO A 184 13.92 3.98 -15.70
C PRO A 184 12.59 3.40 -16.22
N SER A 185 12.22 3.62 -17.48
CA SER A 185 11.07 2.94 -18.11
C SER A 185 11.30 1.46 -18.43
N GLN A 186 12.55 1.00 -18.57
CA GLN A 186 12.83 -0.41 -18.84
C GLN A 186 12.91 -1.27 -17.57
N MET A 187 13.06 -0.66 -16.39
CA MET A 187 13.07 -1.40 -15.12
C MET A 187 11.69 -1.93 -14.72
N THR A 188 10.59 -1.27 -15.13
CA THR A 188 9.23 -1.71 -14.76
C THR A 188 8.73 -2.89 -15.59
N SER A 189 9.25 -3.09 -16.80
CA SER A 189 8.89 -4.22 -17.67
C SER A 189 9.59 -5.53 -17.28
N SER A 190 10.76 -5.46 -16.65
CA SER A 190 11.55 -6.65 -16.30
C SER A 190 11.00 -7.40 -15.08
N TRP A 191 10.34 -6.70 -14.15
CA TRP A 191 9.82 -7.30 -12.92
C TRP A 191 8.50 -8.05 -13.10
N ILE A 192 7.72 -7.71 -14.14
CA ILE A 192 6.45 -8.38 -14.46
C ILE A 192 6.68 -9.76 -15.08
N ASN A 193 7.79 -9.96 -15.80
CA ASN A 193 8.09 -11.23 -16.46
C ASN A 193 8.71 -12.30 -15.55
N HIS A 194 9.10 -11.96 -14.31
CA HIS A 194 9.81 -12.90 -13.43
C HIS A 194 8.96 -13.50 -12.28
N LEU A 195 7.68 -13.13 -12.18
CA LEU A 195 6.75 -13.64 -11.15
C LEU A 195 5.73 -14.67 -11.67
N GLY A 196 5.90 -15.19 -12.89
CA GLY A 196 5.12 -16.32 -13.36
C GLY A 196 5.75 -17.65 -12.90
N PRO A 197 5.10 -18.48 -12.07
CA PRO A 197 5.39 -19.90 -12.12
C PRO A 197 4.95 -20.39 -13.49
N GLU A 198 5.84 -21.02 -14.24
CA GLU A 198 5.46 -21.81 -15.39
C GLU A 198 4.41 -22.83 -14.95
N ILE A 199 3.15 -22.59 -15.31
CA ILE A 199 2.10 -23.60 -15.19
C ILE A 199 2.30 -24.51 -16.40
N PRO A 200 2.77 -25.77 -16.24
CA PRO A 200 2.82 -26.69 -17.35
C PRO A 200 1.40 -26.89 -17.87
N GLY A 201 1.22 -26.63 -19.17
CA GLY A 201 -0.03 -26.79 -19.86
C GLY A 201 -0.58 -28.20 -19.66
N ASN A 202 -1.68 -28.30 -18.93
CA ASN A 202 -2.41 -29.55 -18.73
C ASN A 202 -3.73 -29.51 -19.50
N HIS A 203 -3.85 -30.51 -20.36
CA HIS A 203 -4.89 -30.90 -21.28
C HIS A 203 -6.36 -30.70 -20.83
N GLY A 204 -7.15 -30.14 -21.75
CA GLY A 204 -8.49 -30.63 -22.08
C GLY A 204 -9.69 -30.07 -21.29
N PRO A 205 -10.80 -29.74 -21.97
CA PRO A 205 -12.05 -29.38 -21.30
C PRO A 205 -12.66 -30.64 -20.67
N ARG A 206 -12.41 -30.86 -19.38
CA ARG A 206 -13.23 -31.76 -18.58
C ARG A 206 -14.55 -31.06 -18.26
N SER A 207 -15.59 -31.45 -18.99
CA SER A 207 -16.99 -31.19 -18.62
C SER A 207 -17.25 -31.81 -17.24
N VAL A 208 -17.10 -31.02 -16.19
CA VAL A 208 -17.62 -31.36 -14.87
C VAL A 208 -19.11 -31.06 -14.88
N THR A 209 -19.90 -32.10 -15.09
CA THR A 209 -21.33 -32.11 -14.74
C THR A 209 -21.43 -31.79 -13.25
N SER A 210 -21.74 -30.54 -12.96
CA SER A 210 -22.07 -30.08 -11.62
C SER A 210 -23.37 -30.75 -11.19
N ALA A 211 -23.27 -31.72 -10.28
CA ALA A 211 -24.44 -32.26 -9.60
C ALA A 211 -25.05 -31.14 -8.73
N PRO A 212 -26.38 -30.96 -8.73
CA PRO A 212 -27.01 -29.95 -7.91
C PRO A 212 -26.79 -30.25 -6.41
N PRO A 213 -26.58 -29.22 -5.56
CA PRO A 213 -26.40 -29.42 -4.13
C PRO A 213 -27.66 -30.04 -3.50
N PRO A 214 -27.50 -30.87 -2.45
CA PRO A 214 -28.64 -31.41 -1.71
C PRO A 214 -29.44 -30.27 -1.06
N PRO A 215 -30.78 -30.39 -0.98
CA PRO A 215 -31.62 -29.40 -0.33
C PRO A 215 -31.24 -29.26 1.15
N LEU A 216 -31.03 -28.02 1.59
CA LEU A 216 -30.77 -27.70 2.99
C LEU A 216 -32.00 -28.08 3.84
N PRO A 217 -31.82 -28.64 5.05
CA PRO A 217 -32.93 -28.90 5.94
C PRO A 217 -33.62 -27.58 6.32
N LEU A 218 -34.93 -27.50 6.07
CA LEU A 218 -35.80 -26.46 6.59
C LEU A 218 -35.71 -26.48 8.13
N GLY A 219 -34.86 -25.62 8.67
CA GLY A 219 -34.77 -25.33 10.09
C GLY A 219 -35.98 -24.50 10.50
N THR A 220 -36.88 -25.13 11.23
CA THR A 220 -38.05 -24.57 11.90
C THR A 220 -37.74 -23.29 12.67
N GLU A 221 -38.57 -22.28 12.40
CA GLU A 221 -38.85 -21.12 13.26
C GLU A 221 -38.71 -21.42 14.75
N ARG A 222 -37.97 -20.58 15.46
CA ARG A 222 -38.15 -20.41 16.90
C ARG A 222 -38.30 -18.94 17.25
N ALA A 223 -39.57 -18.55 17.25
CA ALA A 223 -40.27 -17.57 18.08
C ALA A 223 -39.44 -16.48 18.80
N ALA A 224 -39.74 -15.25 18.38
CA ALA A 224 -39.84 -14.00 19.12
C ALA A 224 -39.63 -14.05 20.65
N GLY A 225 -38.60 -13.34 21.11
CA GLY A 225 -38.49 -12.82 22.47
C GLY A 225 -38.65 -11.30 22.45
N ALA A 226 -39.86 -10.82 22.75
CA ALA A 226 -40.14 -9.41 22.98
C ALA A 226 -39.59 -9.00 24.36
N VAL A 227 -38.63 -8.08 24.40
CA VAL A 227 -38.17 -7.43 25.65
C VAL A 227 -38.79 -6.04 25.71
N GLY A 228 -39.67 -5.86 26.70
CA GLY A 228 -40.41 -4.64 26.96
C GLY A 228 -39.53 -3.47 27.38
N ARG A 229 -39.91 -2.27 26.90
CA ARG A 229 -39.48 -0.98 27.46
C ARG A 229 -40.49 -0.57 28.52
N THR A 230 -40.07 -0.43 29.76
CA THR A 230 -40.78 0.33 30.78
C THR A 230 -40.23 1.75 30.80
N ALA A 231 -41.09 2.72 30.49
CA ALA A 231 -40.86 4.13 30.73
C ALA A 231 -41.04 4.42 32.24
N GLY A 232 -40.08 5.14 32.83
CA GLY A 232 -40.19 5.74 34.16
C GLY A 232 -40.24 7.25 34.01
N ALA A 233 -41.23 7.85 34.67
CA ALA A 233 -41.55 9.28 34.74
C ALA A 233 -40.55 10.08 35.58
#